data_AF-A0A812JI54-F1
#
_entry.id   AF-A0A812JI54-F1
#
_cell.length_a   1.000
_cell.length_b   1.000
_cell.length_c   1.000
_cell.angle_alpha   90.00
_cell.angle_beta   90.00
_cell.angle_gamma   90.00
#
_symmetry.space_group_name_H-M   'P 1'
#
loop_
_entity.id
_entity.type
_entity.pdbx_description
1 polymer ?
#
loop_
_entity_poly.entity_id
_entity_poly.type
_entity_poly.pdbx_seq_one_letter_code
_entity_poly.pdbx_strand_id
1 'polypeptide(L)'
;MAAAQALDPCASVRANMELPSLDEELQAKILEYVTEPTACVSCKPWKHFLYDSLKLDTCIRFKQSLNDKDPLAYCYSAVRPLGEDFEESVGFNFQFFRDGSYRLAWTRTYDAWSSQGEQHYGKWRLEMGQVCCETLEPHEEASETQMRYAPAGYKFAVPVEDILSAEGGYFQARDGSRAADWELPARTGKLNDGQSIWTAGMWEPVETSEREAVYRPVRADSGPVLRGV
;
A
#
# COMPACT_ATOMS: atom_id res chain seq x y z
N MET A 1 42.55 19.73 15.74
CA MET A 1 41.30 19.92 16.50
C MET A 1 40.36 18.79 16.13
N ALA A 2 40.22 17.78 17.00
CA ALA A 2 39.33 16.65 16.78
C ALA A 2 37.98 16.94 17.45
N ALA A 3 36.90 16.95 16.68
CA ALA A 3 35.54 17.11 17.20
C ALA A 3 35.11 15.82 17.89
N ALA A 4 34.76 15.91 19.17
CA ALA A 4 34.19 14.79 19.91
C ALA A 4 32.77 14.51 19.40
N GLN A 5 32.56 13.35 18.77
CA GLN A 5 31.22 12.86 18.45
C GLN A 5 30.56 12.44 19.77
N ALA A 6 29.50 13.14 20.17
CA ALA A 6 28.66 12.75 21.28
C ALA A 6 27.94 11.45 20.90
N LEU A 7 28.33 10.33 21.50
CA LEU A 7 27.64 9.06 21.38
C LEU A 7 26.24 9.23 21.98
N ASP A 8 25.21 9.09 21.15
CA ASP A 8 23.81 9.04 21.59
C ASP A 8 23.61 7.78 22.45
N PRO A 9 23.46 7.92 23.79
CA PRO A 9 23.36 6.77 24.69
C PRO A 9 22.06 5.98 24.49
N CYS A 10 21.10 6.51 23.72
CA CYS A 10 19.83 5.87 23.42
C CYS A 10 19.84 5.10 22.09
N ALA A 11 20.92 5.15 21.31
CA ALA A 11 20.98 4.49 20.00
C ALA A 11 20.79 2.96 20.09
N SER A 12 21.26 2.31 21.18
CA SER A 12 21.16 0.85 21.35
C SER A 12 19.79 0.37 21.82
N VAL A 13 18.92 1.25 22.32
CA VAL A 13 17.56 0.86 22.79
C VAL A 13 16.56 0.85 21.63
N ARG A 14 16.83 1.60 20.54
CA ARG A 14 15.92 1.73 19.40
C ARG A 14 15.84 0.51 18.48
N ALA A 15 16.79 -0.43 18.57
CA ALA A 15 16.94 -1.47 17.56
C ALA A 15 16.03 -2.70 17.75
N ASN A 16 15.42 -2.92 18.93
CA ASN A 16 14.73 -4.17 19.25
C ASN A 16 13.42 -4.03 20.05
N MET A 17 12.87 -2.83 20.21
CA MET A 17 11.51 -2.68 20.74
C MET A 17 10.55 -2.61 19.57
N GLU A 18 9.84 -3.70 19.31
CA GLU A 18 8.51 -3.59 18.69
C GLU A 18 7.74 -2.58 19.54
N LEU A 19 7.47 -1.42 18.96
CA LEU A 19 6.70 -0.39 19.65
C LEU A 19 5.34 -1.00 19.96
N PRO A 20 4.92 -1.04 21.23
CA PRO A 20 3.60 -1.55 21.56
C PRO A 20 2.55 -0.75 20.78
N SER A 21 1.57 -1.45 20.20
CA SER A 21 0.46 -0.80 19.47
C SER A 21 -0.17 0.24 20.39
N LEU A 22 -0.06 1.52 20.04
CA LEU A 22 -0.78 2.58 20.76
C LEU A 22 -2.27 2.40 20.47
N ASP A 23 -3.04 1.97 21.47
CA ASP A 23 -4.49 2.01 21.35
C ASP A 23 -4.99 3.47 21.27
N GLU A 24 -6.20 3.64 20.73
CA GLU A 24 -6.78 4.98 20.53
C GLU A 24 -6.97 5.74 21.85
N GLU A 25 -7.18 5.02 22.96
CA GLU A 25 -7.38 5.60 24.29
C GLU A 25 -6.08 6.19 24.85
N LEU A 26 -4.96 5.48 24.68
CA LEU A 26 -3.63 5.92 25.07
C LEU A 26 -3.16 7.07 24.19
N GLN A 27 -3.46 7.03 22.89
CA GLN A 27 -3.20 8.16 22.00
C GLN A 27 -3.99 9.40 22.43
N ALA A 28 -5.25 9.25 22.82
CA ALA A 28 -6.06 10.33 23.36
C ALA A 28 -5.50 10.90 24.68
N LYS A 29 -5.04 10.05 25.60
CA LYS A 29 -4.40 10.47 26.87
C LYS A 29 -3.08 11.22 26.64
N ILE A 30 -2.26 10.75 25.70
CA ILE A 30 -1.00 11.43 25.34
C ILE A 30 -1.32 12.80 24.73
N LEU A 31 -2.33 12.88 23.85
CA LEU A 31 -2.77 14.14 23.27
C LEU A 31 -3.28 15.10 24.35
N GLU A 32 -4.12 14.64 25.29
CA GLU A 32 -4.63 15.43 26.40
C GLU A 32 -3.48 16.05 27.22
N TYR A 33 -2.49 15.25 27.60
CA TYR A 33 -1.32 15.70 28.35
C TYR A 33 -0.48 16.73 27.57
N VAL A 34 -0.29 16.53 26.26
CA VAL A 34 0.49 17.44 25.41
C VAL A 34 -0.27 18.74 25.08
N THR A 35 -1.60 18.71 25.16
CA THR A 35 -2.46 19.89 24.99
C THR A 35 -2.60 20.73 26.25
N GLU A 36 -2.16 20.25 27.42
CA GLU A 36 -2.16 21.04 28.64
C GLU A 36 -1.29 22.31 28.46
N PRO A 37 -1.86 23.52 28.58
CA PRO A 37 -1.16 24.75 28.24
C PRO A 37 0.17 24.92 28.97
N THR A 38 0.20 24.57 30.26
CA THR A 38 1.38 24.69 31.13
C THR A 38 2.51 23.73 30.76
N ALA A 39 2.19 22.49 30.40
CA ALA A 39 3.16 21.48 29.97
C ALA A 39 3.67 21.73 28.54
N CYS A 40 2.81 22.29 27.67
CA CYS A 40 3.14 22.58 26.27
C CYS A 40 4.23 23.66 26.12
N VAL A 41 4.32 24.63 27.02
CA VAL A 41 5.33 25.71 26.95
C VAL A 41 6.70 25.25 27.44
N SER A 42 6.77 24.42 28.48
CA SER A 42 8.02 23.95 29.09
C SER A 42 8.69 22.81 28.31
N CYS A 43 7.91 22.04 27.54
CA CYS A 43 8.38 20.81 26.89
C CYS A 43 8.24 20.83 25.37
N LYS A 44 8.44 21.97 24.69
CA LYS A 44 8.34 22.08 23.22
C LYS A 44 9.13 20.99 22.45
N PRO A 45 10.39 20.67 22.78
CA PRO A 45 11.11 19.61 22.07
C PRO A 45 10.47 18.22 22.25
N TRP A 46 9.93 17.95 23.44
CA TRP A 46 9.26 16.68 23.74
C TRP A 46 7.92 16.56 23.02
N LYS A 47 7.16 17.67 22.93
CA LYS A 47 5.95 17.73 22.09
C LYS A 47 6.27 17.42 20.63
N HIS A 48 7.27 18.08 20.04
CA HIS A 48 7.67 17.79 18.65
C HIS A 48 8.08 16.33 18.50
N PHE A 49 8.91 15.82 19.42
CA PHE A 49 9.30 14.41 19.42
C PHE A 49 8.09 13.46 19.44
N LEU A 50 7.09 13.71 20.27
CA LEU A 50 5.87 12.89 20.32
C LEU A 50 5.05 12.99 19.03
N TYR A 51 4.85 14.19 18.51
CA TYR A 51 4.12 14.42 17.26
C TYR A 51 4.81 13.72 16.08
N ASP A 52 6.14 13.83 15.98
CA ASP A 52 6.95 13.22 14.94
C ASP A 52 7.01 11.69 15.06
N SER A 53 7.13 11.18 16.30
CA SER A 53 7.26 9.74 16.57
C SER A 53 5.95 9.00 16.37
N LEU A 54 4.82 9.60 16.76
CA LEU A 54 3.50 9.01 16.64
C LEU A 54 2.74 9.45 15.37
N LYS A 55 3.39 10.25 14.51
CA LYS A 55 2.83 10.81 13.28
C LYS A 55 1.49 11.54 13.51
N LEU A 56 1.36 12.25 14.63
CA LEU A 56 0.09 12.85 15.05
C LEU A 56 -0.37 13.93 14.08
N ASP A 57 0.54 14.78 13.58
CA ASP A 57 0.20 15.81 12.59
C ASP A 57 -0.42 15.22 11.32
N THR A 58 0.18 14.14 10.81
CA THR A 58 -0.31 13.44 9.62
C THR A 58 -1.70 12.82 9.88
N CYS A 59 -1.89 12.16 11.02
CA CYS A 59 -3.20 11.62 11.42
C CYS A 59 -4.27 12.71 11.59
N ILE A 60 -3.92 13.86 12.18
CA ILE A 60 -4.83 15.01 12.35
C ILE A 60 -5.24 15.56 10.98
N ARG A 61 -4.29 15.78 10.07
CA ARG A 61 -4.56 16.27 8.70
C ARG A 61 -5.47 15.33 7.92
N PHE A 62 -5.31 14.02 8.08
CA PHE A 62 -6.21 13.02 7.49
C PHE A 62 -7.63 13.16 8.02
N LYS A 63 -7.81 13.19 9.35
CA LYS A 63 -9.14 13.35 9.97
C LYS A 63 -9.80 14.66 9.56
N GLN A 64 -9.04 15.75 9.44
CA GLN A 64 -9.53 17.03 8.91
C GLN A 64 -10.00 16.88 7.46
N SER A 65 -9.16 16.32 6.59
CA SER A 65 -9.49 16.10 5.17
C SER A 65 -10.73 15.23 4.99
N LEU A 66 -10.90 14.21 5.83
CA LEU A 66 -12.08 13.34 5.85
C LEU A 66 -13.34 14.04 6.38
N ASN A 67 -13.21 15.01 7.29
CA ASN A 67 -14.32 15.84 7.74
C ASN A 67 -14.78 16.81 6.64
N ASP A 68 -13.84 17.30 5.85
CA ASP A 68 -14.10 18.22 4.74
C ASP A 68 -14.65 17.48 3.50
N LYS A 69 -14.19 16.25 3.25
CA LYS A 69 -14.56 15.40 2.10
C LYS A 69 -14.95 14.01 2.57
N ASP A 70 -16.21 13.63 2.34
CA ASP A 70 -16.75 12.33 2.72
C ASP A 70 -17.57 11.73 1.57
N PRO A 71 -17.08 10.67 0.90
CA PRO A 71 -15.85 9.95 1.19
C PRO A 71 -14.58 10.74 0.82
N LEU A 72 -13.48 10.46 1.53
CA LEU A 72 -12.13 10.84 1.10
C LEU A 72 -11.64 9.82 0.07
N ALA A 73 -11.54 10.24 -1.18
CA ALA A 73 -11.10 9.40 -2.29
C ALA A 73 -9.57 9.41 -2.44
N TYR A 74 -8.99 8.25 -2.76
CA TYR A 74 -7.59 8.10 -3.12
C TYR A 74 -7.46 7.14 -4.30
N CYS A 75 -7.04 7.66 -5.45
CA CYS A 75 -6.80 6.86 -6.64
C CYS A 75 -5.29 6.65 -6.80
N TYR A 76 -4.88 5.40 -6.98
CA TYR A 76 -3.48 5.02 -7.18
C TYR A 76 -3.33 4.24 -8.48
N SER A 77 -2.19 4.40 -9.15
CA SER A 77 -1.82 3.56 -10.27
C SER A 77 -0.33 3.35 -10.39
N ALA A 78 0.02 2.17 -10.88
CA ALA A 78 1.40 1.78 -11.09
C ALA A 78 1.50 0.92 -12.35
N VAL A 79 2.46 1.27 -13.19
CA VAL A 79 2.81 0.53 -14.41
C VAL A 79 4.15 -0.16 -14.19
N ARG A 80 4.23 -1.42 -14.60
CA ARG A 80 5.44 -2.22 -14.55
C ARG A 80 5.75 -2.79 -15.93
N PRO A 81 6.91 -2.46 -16.52
CA PRO A 81 7.36 -3.13 -17.74
C PRO A 81 7.74 -4.57 -17.43
N LEU A 82 7.21 -5.50 -18.23
CA LEU A 82 7.50 -6.93 -18.18
C LEU A 82 8.32 -7.39 -19.40
N GLY A 83 8.39 -6.57 -20.46
CA GLY A 83 9.17 -6.77 -21.68
C GLY A 83 9.22 -5.47 -22.51
N GLU A 84 9.80 -5.53 -23.71
CA GLU A 84 9.95 -4.36 -24.60
C GLU A 84 8.59 -3.74 -25.01
N ASP A 85 7.59 -4.58 -25.24
CA ASP A 85 6.23 -4.19 -25.64
C ASP A 85 5.14 -4.75 -24.70
N PHE A 86 5.50 -5.11 -23.46
CA PHE A 86 4.56 -5.73 -22.54
C PHE A 86 4.60 -5.07 -21.17
N GLU A 87 3.46 -4.55 -20.75
CA GLU A 87 3.29 -3.83 -19.49
C GLU A 87 2.14 -4.41 -18.67
N GLU A 88 2.38 -4.48 -17.38
CA GLU A 88 1.34 -4.71 -16.38
C GLU A 88 0.96 -3.35 -15.78
N SER A 89 -0.33 -3.01 -15.84
CA SER A 89 -0.88 -1.85 -15.17
C SER A 89 -1.82 -2.27 -14.05
N VAL A 90 -1.75 -1.60 -12.91
CA VAL A 90 -2.72 -1.76 -11.83
C VAL A 90 -3.24 -0.40 -11.42
N GLY A 91 -4.55 -0.30 -11.22
CA GLY A 91 -5.22 0.86 -10.68
C GLY A 91 -6.01 0.48 -9.44
N PHE A 92 -5.98 1.33 -8.42
CA PHE A 92 -6.75 1.20 -7.19
C PHE A 92 -7.56 2.48 -6.97
N ASN A 93 -8.80 2.32 -6.53
CA ASN A 93 -9.68 3.42 -6.17
C ASN A 93 -10.22 3.17 -4.76
N PHE A 94 -9.66 3.90 -3.80
CA PHE A 94 -10.05 3.87 -2.40
C PHE A 94 -11.08 4.97 -2.11
N GLN A 95 -12.04 4.65 -1.25
CA GLN A 95 -12.96 5.59 -0.62
C GLN A 95 -12.97 5.32 0.87
N PHE A 96 -12.53 6.29 1.67
CA PHE A 96 -12.58 6.23 3.12
C PHE A 96 -13.76 7.05 3.62
N PHE A 97 -14.58 6.47 4.50
CA PHE A 97 -15.78 7.09 5.05
C PHE A 97 -15.57 7.46 6.52
N ARG A 98 -16.26 8.52 6.97
CA ARG A 98 -16.19 8.98 8.38
C ARG A 98 -16.64 7.98 9.42
N ASP A 99 -17.50 7.04 9.05
CA ASP A 99 -17.99 5.98 9.93
C ASP A 99 -16.94 4.87 10.21
N GLY A 100 -15.73 5.00 9.66
CA GLY A 100 -14.66 4.02 9.80
C GLY A 100 -14.76 2.88 8.78
N SER A 101 -15.68 2.94 7.81
CA SER A 101 -15.73 2.01 6.69
C SER A 101 -14.90 2.48 5.50
N TYR A 102 -14.43 1.56 4.67
CA TYR A 102 -13.82 1.87 3.39
C TYR A 102 -14.41 1.02 2.26
N ARG A 103 -14.29 1.53 1.04
CA ARG A 103 -14.48 0.78 -0.20
C ARG A 103 -13.19 0.85 -1.03
N LEU A 104 -12.88 -0.24 -1.70
CA LEU A 104 -11.76 -0.32 -2.63
C LEU A 104 -12.24 -1.04 -3.89
N ALA A 105 -11.92 -0.52 -5.05
CA ALA A 105 -11.95 -1.28 -6.29
C ALA A 105 -10.57 -1.25 -6.91
N TRP A 106 -10.05 -2.39 -7.31
CA TRP A 106 -8.81 -2.45 -8.07
C TRP A 106 -9.00 -3.16 -9.40
N THR A 107 -8.19 -2.79 -10.36
CA THR A 107 -8.15 -3.40 -11.68
C THR A 107 -6.70 -3.58 -12.08
N ARG A 108 -6.39 -4.76 -12.59
CA ARG A 108 -5.08 -5.12 -13.11
C ARG A 108 -5.22 -5.52 -14.56
N THR A 109 -4.49 -4.88 -15.44
CA THR A 109 -4.46 -5.20 -16.86
C THR A 109 -3.07 -5.66 -17.29
N TYR A 110 -3.05 -6.67 -18.15
CA TYR A 110 -1.85 -7.11 -18.86
C TYR A 110 -2.03 -6.77 -20.33
N ASP A 111 -1.59 -5.56 -20.69
CA ASP A 111 -1.82 -4.98 -22.01
C ASP A 111 -3.30 -5.19 -22.48
N ALA A 112 -3.51 -5.54 -23.75
CA ALA A 112 -4.84 -5.76 -24.34
C ALA A 112 -5.44 -7.15 -24.08
N TRP A 113 -4.77 -8.04 -23.36
CA TRP A 113 -5.13 -9.47 -23.36
C TRP A 113 -5.96 -9.93 -22.17
N SER A 114 -5.78 -9.31 -21.00
CA SER A 114 -6.57 -9.69 -19.83
C SER A 114 -6.72 -8.55 -18.84
N SER A 115 -7.87 -8.55 -18.17
CA SER A 115 -8.18 -7.67 -17.06
C SER A 115 -8.66 -8.51 -15.90
N GLN A 116 -8.13 -8.25 -14.71
CA GLN A 116 -8.61 -8.77 -13.44
C GLN A 116 -9.07 -7.59 -12.59
N GLY A 117 -10.02 -7.82 -11.69
CA GLY A 117 -10.45 -6.80 -10.77
C GLY A 117 -11.28 -7.39 -9.65
N GLU A 118 -11.31 -6.67 -8.54
CA GLU A 118 -11.96 -7.09 -7.32
C GLU A 118 -12.41 -5.85 -6.54
N GLN A 119 -13.50 -5.99 -5.81
CA GLN A 119 -14.03 -4.98 -4.90
C GLN A 119 -13.80 -5.40 -3.45
N HIS A 120 -13.49 -4.46 -2.57
CA HIS A 120 -13.43 -4.70 -1.14
C HIS A 120 -14.38 -3.73 -0.44
N TYR A 121 -14.98 -4.25 0.62
CA TYR A 121 -15.66 -3.47 1.65
C TYR A 121 -15.01 -3.83 2.99
N GLY A 122 -14.85 -2.87 3.88
CA GLY A 122 -14.24 -3.18 5.16
C GLY A 122 -14.20 -2.00 6.12
N LYS A 123 -13.39 -2.15 7.18
CA LYS A 123 -13.13 -1.09 8.15
C LYS A 123 -11.70 -0.59 8.06
N TRP A 124 -11.51 0.67 8.42
CA TRP A 124 -10.18 1.26 8.53
C TRP A 124 -9.97 1.90 9.91
N ARG A 125 -8.70 2.00 10.30
CA ARG A 125 -8.23 2.75 11.46
C ARG A 125 -6.90 3.43 11.15
N LEU A 126 -6.53 4.44 11.93
CA LEU A 126 -5.23 5.10 11.82
C LEU A 126 -4.24 4.48 12.80
N GLU A 127 -3.06 4.11 12.31
CA GLU A 127 -1.99 3.56 13.13
C GLU A 127 -0.65 4.09 12.61
N MET A 128 0.10 4.82 13.44
CA MET A 128 1.46 5.29 13.13
C MET A 128 1.62 6.00 11.76
N GLY A 129 0.63 6.80 11.35
CA GLY A 129 0.66 7.51 10.07
C GLY A 129 0.27 6.67 8.86
N GLN A 130 -0.35 5.51 9.08
CA GLN A 130 -0.93 4.65 8.05
C GLN A 130 -2.43 4.48 8.28
N VAL A 131 -3.17 4.30 7.19
CA VAL A 131 -4.56 3.85 7.20
C VAL A 131 -4.54 2.32 7.10
N CYS A 132 -4.78 1.65 8.23
CA CYS A 132 -4.86 0.20 8.33
C CYS A 132 -6.27 -0.25 7.97
N CYS A 133 -6.40 -1.06 6.93
CA CYS A 133 -7.66 -1.57 6.41
C CYS A 133 -7.80 -3.06 6.73
N GLU A 134 -9.03 -3.47 7.07
CA GLU A 134 -9.44 -4.87 7.21
C GLU A 134 -10.68 -5.11 6.34
N THR A 135 -10.57 -5.98 5.34
CA THR A 135 -11.70 -6.39 4.49
C THR A 135 -12.68 -7.24 5.28
N LEU A 136 -13.96 -6.92 5.16
CA LEU A 136 -15.08 -7.62 5.78
C LEU A 136 -15.95 -8.27 4.69
N GLU A 137 -16.82 -9.17 5.11
CA GLU A 137 -17.81 -9.76 4.22
C GLU A 137 -18.81 -8.67 3.79
N PRO A 138 -19.05 -8.48 2.48
CA PRO A 138 -20.00 -7.49 2.01
C PRO A 138 -21.42 -7.88 2.45
N HIS A 139 -22.24 -6.89 2.79
CA HIS A 139 -23.66 -7.13 3.10
C HIS A 139 -24.50 -7.44 1.84
N GLU A 140 -23.97 -7.15 0.66
CA GLU A 140 -24.66 -7.28 -0.62
C GLU A 140 -23.89 -8.28 -1.50
N GLU A 141 -24.63 -9.18 -2.15
CA GLU A 141 -24.07 -10.04 -3.19
C GLU A 141 -23.83 -9.20 -4.45
N ALA A 142 -22.65 -9.34 -5.05
CA ALA A 142 -22.36 -8.69 -6.33
C ALA A 142 -23.29 -9.25 -7.42
N SER A 143 -23.86 -8.38 -8.26
CA SER A 143 -24.59 -8.84 -9.44
C SER A 143 -23.63 -9.53 -10.42
N GLU A 144 -24.16 -10.38 -11.30
CA GLU A 144 -23.35 -11.09 -12.31
C GLU A 144 -22.53 -10.15 -13.22
N THR A 145 -22.99 -8.92 -13.37
CA THR A 145 -22.35 -7.86 -14.16
C THR A 145 -21.33 -7.02 -13.40
N GLN A 146 -21.22 -7.18 -12.08
CA GLN A 146 -20.32 -6.42 -11.22
C GLN A 146 -19.03 -7.20 -10.93
N MET A 147 -17.95 -6.47 -10.64
CA MET A 147 -16.72 -7.09 -10.13
C MET A 147 -17.02 -7.82 -8.82
N ARG A 148 -16.40 -8.98 -8.62
CA ARG A 148 -16.60 -9.78 -7.42
C ARG A 148 -16.02 -9.09 -6.20
N TYR A 149 -16.61 -9.34 -5.03
CA TYR A 149 -16.04 -8.91 -3.77
C TYR A 149 -14.94 -9.86 -3.29
N ALA A 150 -13.92 -9.29 -2.69
CA ALA A 150 -12.87 -10.00 -1.97
C ALA A 150 -13.47 -10.73 -0.75
N PRO A 151 -12.95 -11.91 -0.39
CA PRO A 151 -13.30 -12.55 0.88
C PRO A 151 -12.87 -11.69 2.08
N ALA A 152 -13.52 -11.89 3.23
CA ALA A 152 -13.15 -11.22 4.47
C ALA A 152 -11.73 -11.63 4.95
N GLY A 153 -11.08 -10.75 5.70
CA GLY A 153 -9.84 -11.04 6.42
C GLY A 153 -8.56 -10.44 5.83
N TYR A 154 -8.59 -9.84 4.63
CA TYR A 154 -7.43 -9.10 4.12
C TYR A 154 -7.09 -7.93 5.04
N LYS A 155 -5.80 -7.80 5.34
CA LYS A 155 -5.26 -6.66 6.10
C LYS A 155 -4.13 -6.03 5.33
N PHE A 156 -4.19 -4.71 5.19
CA PHE A 156 -3.15 -3.92 4.52
C PHE A 156 -3.13 -2.51 5.07
N ALA A 157 -2.03 -1.79 4.85
CA ALA A 157 -1.83 -0.44 5.36
C ALA A 157 -1.38 0.50 4.24
N VAL A 158 -2.08 1.63 4.08
CA VAL A 158 -1.75 2.66 3.09
C VAL A 158 -1.15 3.87 3.82
N PRO A 159 0.00 4.42 3.39
CA PRO A 159 0.56 5.62 4.01
C PRO A 159 -0.41 6.80 3.91
N VAL A 160 -0.67 7.48 5.03
CA VAL A 160 -1.56 8.64 5.06
C VAL A 160 -1.01 9.77 4.19
N GLU A 161 0.31 9.94 4.15
CA GLU A 161 0.92 11.02 3.35
C GLU A 161 0.63 10.84 1.85
N ASP A 162 0.58 9.60 1.34
CA ASP A 162 0.26 9.33 -0.07
C ASP A 162 -1.20 9.73 -0.38
N ILE A 163 -2.11 9.40 0.54
CA ILE A 163 -3.53 9.76 0.44
C ILE A 163 -3.71 11.28 0.46
N LEU A 164 -3.05 11.96 1.39
CA LEU A 164 -3.10 13.41 1.52
C LEU A 164 -2.46 14.13 0.32
N SER A 165 -1.34 13.62 -0.17
CA SER A 165 -0.61 14.20 -1.31
C SER A 165 -1.37 14.09 -2.62
N ALA A 166 -2.28 13.12 -2.75
CA ALA A 166 -3.13 13.01 -3.93
C ALA A 166 -4.18 14.14 -3.99
N GLU A 167 -4.53 14.77 -2.87
CA GLU A 167 -5.54 15.84 -2.74
C GLU A 167 -6.93 15.49 -3.33
N GLY A 168 -7.24 14.20 -3.45
CA GLY A 168 -8.45 13.68 -4.12
C GLY A 168 -8.29 13.47 -5.63
N GLY A 169 -7.10 13.68 -6.16
CA GLY A 169 -6.67 13.35 -7.51
C GLY A 169 -6.09 11.94 -7.63
N TYR A 170 -5.22 11.78 -8.63
CA TYR A 170 -4.61 10.50 -9.00
C TYR A 170 -3.14 10.48 -8.62
N PHE A 171 -2.75 9.50 -7.80
CA PHE A 171 -1.37 9.22 -7.49
C PHE A 171 -0.83 8.20 -8.50
N GLN A 172 0.21 8.57 -9.23
CA GLN A 172 0.91 7.65 -10.13
C GLN A 172 2.28 7.31 -9.56
N ALA A 173 2.52 6.02 -9.36
CA ALA A 173 3.81 5.51 -8.95
C ALA A 173 4.86 5.83 -10.03
N ARG A 174 6.09 6.09 -9.60
CA ARG A 174 7.19 6.37 -10.52
C ARG A 174 7.56 5.10 -11.28
N ASP A 175 7.97 5.26 -12.53
CA ASP A 175 8.45 4.13 -13.33
C ASP A 175 9.61 3.40 -12.64
N GLY A 176 9.52 2.08 -12.59
CA GLY A 176 10.50 1.23 -11.91
C GLY A 176 10.45 1.27 -10.38
N SER A 177 9.48 1.96 -9.77
CA SER A 177 9.25 1.85 -8.33
C SER A 177 8.87 0.42 -7.94
N ARG A 178 9.32 0.01 -6.75
CA ARG A 178 8.90 -1.26 -6.16
C ARG A 178 7.41 -1.15 -5.84
N ALA A 179 6.63 -2.19 -6.18
CA ALA A 179 5.23 -2.30 -5.78
C ALA A 179 5.12 -2.14 -4.25
N ALA A 180 4.18 -1.31 -3.81
CA ALA A 180 3.87 -1.19 -2.39
C ALA A 180 3.37 -2.54 -1.85
N ASP A 181 3.64 -2.82 -0.58
CA ASP A 181 3.32 -4.14 -0.02
C ASP A 181 1.79 -4.42 -0.04
N TRP A 182 0.97 -3.38 0.03
CA TRP A 182 -0.49 -3.47 -0.10
C TRP A 182 -0.98 -3.71 -1.53
N GLU A 183 -0.14 -3.56 -2.56
CA GLU A 183 -0.46 -3.94 -3.94
C GLU A 183 -0.27 -5.43 -4.21
N LEU A 184 0.57 -6.11 -3.41
CA LEU A 184 1.02 -7.47 -3.68
C LEU A 184 -0.13 -8.47 -3.85
N PRO A 185 -1.22 -8.45 -3.05
CA PRO A 185 -2.33 -9.35 -3.25
C PRO A 185 -2.98 -9.21 -4.64
N ALA A 186 -3.22 -7.97 -5.10
CA ALA A 186 -3.78 -7.72 -6.44
C ALA A 186 -2.82 -8.18 -7.56
N ARG A 187 -1.50 -8.06 -7.33
CA ARG A 187 -0.47 -8.44 -8.31
C ARG A 187 -0.12 -9.92 -8.31
N THR A 188 -0.29 -10.64 -7.20
CA THR A 188 0.23 -12.01 -7.09
C THR A 188 -0.83 -13.03 -6.75
N GLY A 189 -2.01 -12.60 -6.28
CA GLY A 189 -3.01 -13.48 -5.68
C GLY A 189 -2.57 -14.10 -4.34
N LYS A 190 -1.46 -13.61 -3.76
CA LYS A 190 -0.86 -14.15 -2.53
C LYS A 190 -0.85 -13.10 -1.42
N LEU A 191 -1.13 -13.53 -0.20
CA LEU A 191 -0.89 -12.72 1.00
C LEU A 191 0.58 -12.80 1.42
N ASN A 192 1.03 -11.81 2.20
CA ASN A 192 2.41 -11.67 2.69
C ASN A 192 2.93 -12.92 3.45
N ASP A 193 2.05 -13.76 3.98
CA ASP A 193 2.40 -14.95 4.75
C ASP A 193 2.69 -16.18 3.87
N GLY A 194 2.71 -16.01 2.54
CA GLY A 194 2.81 -17.10 1.58
C GLY A 194 1.53 -17.95 1.47
N GLN A 195 0.49 -17.62 2.25
CA GLN A 195 -0.85 -18.16 2.03
C GLN A 195 -1.35 -17.70 0.66
N SER A 196 -1.49 -18.67 -0.23
CA SER A 196 -2.11 -18.46 -1.53
C SER A 196 -3.61 -18.35 -1.32
N ILE A 197 -4.21 -17.24 -1.74
CA ILE A 197 -5.65 -17.14 -1.75
C ILE A 197 -6.11 -17.77 -3.04
N TRP A 198 -6.68 -18.97 -2.90
CA TRP A 198 -7.33 -19.65 -3.99
C TRP A 198 -8.68 -18.98 -4.24
N THR A 199 -8.72 -18.02 -5.16
CA THR A 199 -9.98 -17.64 -5.79
C THR A 199 -10.40 -18.82 -6.68
N ALA A 200 -11.47 -19.52 -6.31
CA ALA A 200 -11.98 -20.64 -7.08
C ALA A 200 -12.22 -20.19 -8.55
N GLY A 201 -11.46 -20.75 -9.49
CA GLY A 201 -11.50 -20.42 -10.91
C GLY A 201 -10.31 -19.62 -11.47
N MET A 202 -9.29 -19.29 -10.68
CA MET A 202 -8.02 -18.76 -11.20
C MET A 202 -7.05 -19.88 -11.57
N TRP A 203 -6.41 -19.73 -12.73
CA TRP A 203 -5.35 -20.61 -13.24
C TRP A 203 -4.28 -20.83 -12.17
N GLU A 204 -3.81 -22.07 -12.06
CA GLU A 204 -2.73 -22.46 -11.16
C GLU A 204 -1.57 -21.46 -11.29
N PRO A 205 -1.00 -20.96 -10.17
CA PRO A 205 0.19 -20.13 -10.25
C PRO A 205 1.23 -20.89 -11.05
N VAL A 206 1.74 -20.29 -12.12
CA VAL A 206 2.94 -20.81 -12.78
C VAL A 206 4.01 -20.81 -11.70
N GLU A 207 4.28 -21.99 -11.14
CA GLU A 207 5.41 -22.18 -10.26
C GLU A 207 6.61 -21.72 -11.08
N THR A 208 7.16 -20.57 -10.71
CA THR A 208 8.47 -20.13 -11.15
C THR A 208 9.44 -21.08 -10.45
N SER A 209 9.51 -22.31 -10.95
CA SER A 209 10.68 -23.13 -10.80
C SER A 209 11.83 -22.25 -11.29
N GLU A 210 12.73 -21.91 -10.38
CA GLU A 210 14.04 -21.36 -10.68
C GLU A 210 14.81 -22.39 -11.52
N ARG A 211 14.40 -22.59 -12.77
CA ARG A 211 15.26 -23.17 -13.77
C ARG A 211 16.03 -22.00 -14.33
N GLU A 212 17.30 -21.91 -13.94
CA GLU A 212 18.33 -21.21 -14.69
C GLU A 212 18.05 -21.40 -16.18
N ALA A 213 17.56 -20.34 -16.82
CA ALA A 213 17.43 -20.33 -18.26
C ALA A 213 18.87 -20.31 -18.79
N VAL A 214 19.40 -21.49 -19.09
CA VAL A 214 20.64 -21.65 -19.85
C VAL A 214 20.43 -20.95 -21.18
N TYR A 215 20.95 -19.73 -21.27
CA TYR A 215 20.95 -18.95 -22.49
C TYR A 215 21.76 -19.71 -23.55
N ARG A 216 21.06 -20.37 -24.47
CA ARG A 216 21.69 -20.87 -25.70
C ARG A 216 21.55 -19.79 -26.77
N PRO A 217 22.65 -19.21 -27.28
CA PRO A 217 22.57 -18.30 -28.39
C PRO A 217 21.99 -19.04 -29.60
N VAL A 218 20.91 -18.50 -30.17
CA VAL A 218 20.31 -18.95 -31.41
C VAL A 218 21.36 -18.80 -32.52
N ARG A 219 21.59 -19.89 -33.25
CA ARG A 219 22.53 -19.96 -34.39
C ARG A 219 22.31 -18.80 -35.36
N ALA A 220 23.35 -18.03 -35.59
CA ALA A 220 23.47 -17.15 -36.74
C ALA A 220 23.79 -18.01 -37.97
N ASP A 221 22.78 -18.49 -38.69
CA ASP A 221 22.94 -19.02 -40.04
C ASP A 221 21.64 -18.82 -40.82
N SER A 222 21.47 -17.60 -41.34
CA SER A 222 20.57 -17.32 -42.46
C SER A 222 21.33 -16.47 -43.49
N GLY A 223 22.16 -17.14 -44.28
CA GLY A 223 22.77 -16.56 -45.47
C GLY A 223 21.72 -16.30 -46.56
N PRO A 224 21.93 -15.31 -47.45
CA PRO A 224 20.98 -14.95 -48.48
C PRO A 224 20.96 -15.96 -49.63
N VAL A 225 19.76 -16.38 -50.03
CA VAL A 225 19.51 -17.21 -51.22
C VAL A 225 19.67 -16.33 -52.47
N LEU A 226 20.70 -16.59 -53.26
CA LEU A 226 20.85 -16.04 -54.61
C LEU A 226 19.88 -16.75 -55.56
N ARG A 227 18.98 -15.98 -56.21
CA ARG A 227 18.14 -16.46 -57.31
C ARG A 227 18.98 -16.54 -58.59
N GLY A 228 19.08 -17.73 -59.17
CA GLY A 228 19.61 -17.97 -60.51
C GLY A 228 18.51 -17.94 -61.58
N VAL A 229 18.90 -17.45 -62.76
CA VAL A 229 18.20 -17.44 -64.05
C VAL A 229 18.07 -18.85 -64.60
#